data_AF-A0A919SQ03-F1
#
_entry.id   AF-A0A919SQ03-F1
#
_cell.length_a   1.000
_cell.length_b   1.000
_cell.length_c   1.000
_cell.angle_alpha   90.00
_cell.angle_beta   90.00
_cell.angle_gamma   90.00
#
_symmetry.space_group_name_H-M   'P 1'
#
loop_
_entity.id
_entity.type
_entity.pdbx_description
1 polymer ?
#
loop_
_entity_poly.entity_id
_entity_poly.type
_entity_poly.pdbx_seq_one_letter_code
_entity_poly.pdbx_strand_id
1 'polypeptide(L)'
;MVHSNAGRFVPVIVDAIGERVAGCVFVDAALPGDGVGRERLEGLRAMAGADGRVPPWTSWWGEDAVAGLFGDGRMRAEVSGEQPRVPVSFFEEEVPVVAGWDERACGYLWFSQAYEDRAREAERRGWAVGHIAGGHLHQVVDPGAVARGIVAVTSAAGG
;
A
#
# COMPACT_ATOMS: atom_id res chain seq x y z
N MET A 1 -7.29 -5.36 6.12
CA MET A 1 -6.92 -4.20 5.29
C MET A 1 -5.42 -4.21 5.03
N VAL A 2 -4.97 -3.62 3.93
CA VAL A 2 -3.56 -3.53 3.52
C VAL A 2 -3.29 -2.15 2.94
N HIS A 3 -2.08 -1.61 3.15
CA HIS A 3 -1.66 -0.30 2.63
C HIS A 3 -0.40 -0.42 1.77
N SER A 4 -0.28 0.44 0.75
CA SER A 4 0.91 0.52 -0.11
C SER A 4 1.29 -0.84 -0.70
N ASN A 5 2.58 -1.19 -0.64
CA ASN A 5 3.12 -2.46 -1.13
C ASN A 5 2.52 -3.72 -0.47
N ALA A 6 1.90 -3.60 0.71
CA ALA A 6 1.30 -4.75 1.39
C ALA A 6 0.15 -5.38 0.58
N GLY A 7 -0.46 -4.62 -0.33
CA GLY A 7 -1.51 -5.13 -1.21
C GLY A 7 -1.08 -6.28 -2.11
N ARG A 8 0.22 -6.39 -2.45
CA ARG A 8 0.76 -7.50 -3.24
C ARG A 8 0.63 -8.86 -2.55
N PHE A 9 0.62 -8.86 -1.21
CA PHE A 9 0.62 -10.07 -0.39
C PHE A 9 -0.78 -10.62 -0.11
N VAL A 10 -1.85 -9.92 -0.52
CA VAL A 10 -3.22 -10.35 -0.25
C VAL A 10 -3.50 -11.78 -0.73
N PRO A 11 -3.10 -12.24 -1.94
CA PRO A 11 -3.43 -13.58 -2.39
C PRO A 11 -2.85 -14.68 -1.50
N VAL A 12 -1.58 -14.58 -1.13
CA VAL A 12 -0.92 -15.56 -0.27
C VAL A 12 -1.43 -15.51 1.17
N ILE A 13 -1.85 -14.34 1.65
CA ILE A 13 -2.47 -14.19 2.97
C ILE A 13 -3.87 -14.83 2.99
N VAL A 14 -4.69 -14.59 1.96
CA VAL A 14 -6.02 -15.19 1.83
C VAL A 14 -5.91 -16.71 1.74
N ASP A 15 -4.98 -17.22 0.94
CA ASP A 15 -4.72 -18.66 0.81
C ASP A 15 -4.33 -19.29 2.16
N ALA A 16 -3.37 -18.70 2.87
CA ALA A 16 -2.88 -19.22 4.14
C ALA A 16 -3.92 -19.14 5.28
N ILE A 17 -4.78 -18.13 5.29
CA ILE A 17 -5.77 -17.91 6.35
C ILE A 17 -7.10 -18.64 6.06
N GLY A 18 -7.46 -18.76 4.78
CA GLY A 18 -8.66 -19.41 4.28
C GLY A 18 -9.95 -18.65 4.61
N GLU A 19 -10.99 -19.40 4.97
CA GLU A 19 -12.36 -18.88 5.21
C GLU A 19 -12.47 -17.86 6.35
N ARG A 20 -11.44 -17.72 7.18
CA ARG A 20 -11.41 -16.70 8.24
C ARG A 20 -11.26 -15.28 7.68
N VAL A 21 -10.87 -15.12 6.41
CA VAL A 21 -10.88 -13.81 5.74
C VAL A 21 -12.29 -13.52 5.23
N ALA A 22 -12.98 -12.59 5.91
CA ALA A 22 -14.30 -12.12 5.50
C ALA A 22 -14.25 -11.20 4.25
N GLY A 23 -13.11 -10.56 3.99
CA GLY A 23 -12.92 -9.67 2.85
C GLY A 23 -11.58 -8.94 2.87
N CYS A 24 -11.24 -8.30 1.76
CA CYS A 24 -9.99 -7.60 1.54
C CYS A 24 -10.25 -6.12 1.24
N VAL A 25 -9.62 -5.23 2.02
CA VAL A 25 -9.69 -3.78 1.77
C VAL A 25 -8.29 -3.25 1.49
N PHE A 26 -8.11 -2.76 0.27
CA PHE A 26 -6.90 -2.09 -0.20
C PHE A 26 -7.00 -0.61 0.11
N VAL A 27 -6.03 -0.06 0.83
CA VAL A 27 -6.02 1.34 1.27
C VAL A 27 -4.82 2.00 0.65
N ASP A 28 -5.02 2.76 -0.43
CA ASP A 28 -3.97 3.40 -1.23
C ASP A 28 -2.80 2.43 -1.49
N ALA A 29 -3.13 1.27 -2.07
CA ALA A 29 -2.30 0.08 -2.09
C ALA A 29 -2.13 -0.52 -3.48
N ALA A 30 -1.01 -1.22 -3.69
CA ALA A 30 -0.77 -1.96 -4.92
C ALA A 30 -1.79 -3.10 -5.03
N LEU A 31 -2.17 -3.47 -6.25
CA LEU A 31 -2.99 -4.65 -6.48
C LEU A 31 -2.09 -5.88 -6.71
N PRO A 32 -2.59 -7.09 -6.45
CA PRO A 32 -1.82 -8.29 -6.74
C PRO A 32 -1.43 -8.41 -8.21
N GLY A 33 -0.21 -8.88 -8.45
CA GLY A 33 0.40 -8.93 -9.79
C GLY A 33 1.20 -7.67 -10.16
N ASP A 34 1.10 -6.59 -9.37
CA ASP A 34 1.99 -5.43 -9.52
C ASP A 34 3.39 -5.74 -9.01
N GLY A 35 4.33 -6.01 -9.90
CA GLY A 35 5.76 -6.10 -9.56
C GLY A 35 6.39 -4.72 -9.29
N VAL A 36 7.59 -4.72 -8.72
CA VAL A 36 8.44 -3.51 -8.71
C VAL A 36 9.09 -3.38 -10.09
N GLY A 37 8.84 -2.25 -10.77
CA GLY A 37 9.39 -2.01 -12.11
C GLY A 37 10.93 -1.98 -12.13
N ARG A 38 11.53 -2.34 -13.28
CA ARG A 38 12.99 -2.43 -13.45
C ARG A 38 13.73 -1.15 -13.04
N GLU A 39 13.27 0.01 -13.51
CA GLU A 39 13.89 1.31 -13.19
C GLU A 39 13.90 1.58 -11.67
N ARG A 40 12.81 1.23 -10.98
CA ARG A 40 12.71 1.36 -9.54
C ARG A 40 13.70 0.43 -8.82
N LEU A 41 13.84 -0.81 -9.28
CA LEU A 41 14.82 -1.76 -8.74
C LEU A 41 16.26 -1.28 -8.95
N GLU A 42 16.58 -0.73 -10.11
CA GLU A 42 17.90 -0.14 -10.40
C GLU A 42 18.19 1.03 -9.46
N GLY A 43 17.22 1.93 -9.23
CA GLY A 43 17.34 3.01 -8.25
C GLY A 43 17.55 2.51 -6.82
N LEU A 44 16.82 1.47 -6.41
CA LEU A 44 16.99 0.84 -5.08
C LEU A 44 18.38 0.21 -4.93
N ARG A 45 18.89 -0.47 -5.97
CA ARG A 45 20.25 -1.02 -5.98
C ARG A 45 21.31 0.07 -5.87
N ALA A 46 21.13 1.19 -6.56
CA ALA A 46 22.05 2.32 -6.49
C ALA A 46 22.07 3.01 -5.12
N MET A 47 20.94 3.00 -4.39
CA MET A 47 20.85 3.54 -3.02
C MET A 47 21.30 2.56 -1.93
N ALA A 48 21.46 1.28 -2.26
CA ALA A 48 21.81 0.27 -1.26
C ALA A 48 23.21 0.51 -0.71
N GLY A 49 23.35 0.39 0.61
CA GLY A 49 24.65 0.42 1.26
C GLY A 49 25.49 -0.83 0.93
N ALA A 50 26.72 -0.88 1.43
CA ALA A 50 27.60 -2.04 1.27
C ALA A 50 27.03 -3.35 1.86
N ASP A 51 26.05 -3.24 2.76
CA ASP A 51 25.29 -4.36 3.34
C ASP A 51 24.09 -4.81 2.47
N GLY A 52 23.93 -4.24 1.28
CA GLY A 52 22.85 -4.57 0.34
C GLY A 52 21.47 -4.08 0.79
N ARG A 53 21.41 -3.20 1.81
CA ARG A 53 20.16 -2.68 2.37
C ARG A 53 19.91 -1.24 1.95
N VAL A 54 18.68 -0.99 1.52
CA VAL A 54 18.23 0.37 1.21
C VAL A 54 17.97 1.15 2.50
N PRO A 55 18.17 2.48 2.49
CA PRO A 55 17.82 3.32 3.63
C PRO A 55 16.29 3.33 3.86
N PRO A 56 15.79 3.91 4.97
CA PRO A 56 14.37 4.16 5.17
C PRO A 56 13.71 4.83 3.95
N TRP A 57 12.47 4.49 3.62
CA TRP A 57 11.83 4.99 2.42
C TRP A 57 11.67 6.50 2.41
N THR A 58 11.57 7.13 3.58
CA THR A 58 11.51 8.61 3.70
C THR A 58 12.77 9.33 3.22
N SER A 59 13.86 8.62 2.93
CA SER A 59 15.07 9.21 2.36
C SER A 59 15.26 8.93 0.87
N TRP A 60 14.32 8.24 0.20
CA TRP A 60 14.48 7.84 -1.21
C TRP A 60 14.18 8.97 -2.20
N TRP A 61 13.45 9.98 -1.74
CA TRP A 61 13.05 11.14 -2.54
C TRP A 61 13.54 12.42 -1.88
N GLY A 62 13.48 13.52 -2.63
CA GLY A 62 13.80 14.85 -2.09
C GLY A 62 12.92 15.23 -0.90
N GLU A 63 13.48 16.06 -0.02
CA GLU A 63 12.86 16.47 1.25
C GLU A 63 11.42 16.97 1.06
N ASP A 64 11.20 17.85 0.08
CA ASP A 64 9.90 18.48 -0.19
C ASP A 64 8.82 17.47 -0.60
N ALA A 65 9.20 16.46 -1.40
CA ALA A 65 8.29 15.42 -1.85
C ALA A 65 7.82 14.52 -0.70
N VAL A 66 8.69 14.30 0.29
CA VAL A 66 8.40 13.46 1.45
C VAL A 66 7.71 14.25 2.56
N ALA A 67 8.10 15.51 2.78
CA ALA A 67 7.57 16.35 3.85
C ALA A 67 6.06 16.56 3.71
N GLY A 68 5.59 16.78 2.48
CA GLY A 68 4.16 16.96 2.18
C GLY A 68 3.27 15.75 2.45
N LEU A 69 3.84 14.58 2.76
CA LEU A 69 3.06 13.40 3.15
C LEU A 69 2.63 13.42 4.62
N PHE A 70 3.24 14.26 5.45
CA PHE A 70 3.02 14.32 6.89
C PHE A 70 2.28 15.59 7.29
N GLY A 71 1.57 15.54 8.41
CA GLY A 71 0.87 16.71 8.96
C GLY A 71 1.84 17.78 9.49
N ASP A 72 2.98 17.36 10.04
CA ASP A 72 4.03 18.24 10.52
C ASP A 72 5.40 17.52 10.59
N GLY A 73 6.44 18.27 10.94
CA GLY A 73 7.80 17.75 11.05
C GLY A 73 8.02 16.77 12.21
N ARG A 74 7.19 16.83 13.26
CA ARG A 74 7.28 15.90 14.39
C ARG A 74 6.77 14.53 13.99
N MET A 75 5.59 14.49 13.37
CA MET A 75 4.99 13.27 12.82
C MET A 75 5.94 12.61 11.81
N ARG A 76 6.57 13.39 10.94
CA ARG A 76 7.62 12.89 10.04
C ARG A 76 8.75 12.22 10.81
N ALA A 77 9.31 12.89 11.83
CA ALA A 77 10.43 12.35 12.59
C ALA A 77 10.06 11.04 13.32
N GLU A 78 8.88 10.97 13.91
CA GLU A 78 8.36 9.76 14.58
C GLU A 78 8.23 8.60 13.58
N VAL A 79 7.54 8.81 12.46
CA VAL A 79 7.36 7.77 11.42
C VAL A 79 8.68 7.38 10.75
N SER A 80 9.60 8.32 10.53
CA SER A 80 10.93 8.03 9.99
C SER A 80 11.79 7.23 10.97
N GLY A 81 11.67 7.48 12.28
CA GLY A 81 12.44 6.79 13.31
C GLY A 81 12.10 5.30 13.45
N GLU A 82 10.89 4.90 13.08
CA GLU A 82 10.43 3.50 13.17
C GLU A 82 10.73 2.66 11.92
N GLN A 83 11.17 3.30 10.83
CA GLN A 83 11.34 2.61 9.54
C GLN A 83 12.57 1.71 9.51
N PRO A 84 12.39 0.42 9.14
CA PRO A 84 13.52 -0.48 8.96
C PRO A 84 14.27 -0.17 7.66
N ARG A 85 15.58 -0.44 7.67
CA ARG A 85 16.33 -0.69 6.44
C ARG A 85 16.06 -2.11 5.99
N VAL A 86 15.71 -2.33 4.73
CA VAL A 86 15.40 -3.67 4.18
C VAL A 86 16.38 -4.04 3.06
N PRO A 87 16.67 -5.34 2.84
CA PRO A 87 17.52 -5.74 1.72
C PRO A 87 16.85 -5.41 0.39
N VAL A 88 17.63 -5.10 -0.65
CA VAL A 88 17.09 -4.88 -2.00
C VAL A 88 16.28 -6.08 -2.49
N SER A 89 16.71 -7.30 -2.14
CA SER A 89 16.05 -8.55 -2.51
C SER A 89 14.59 -8.63 -2.08
N PHE A 90 14.17 -7.90 -1.04
CA PHE A 90 12.77 -7.79 -0.63
C PHE A 90 11.88 -7.22 -1.75
N PHE A 91 12.41 -6.32 -2.58
CA PHE A 91 11.67 -5.73 -3.70
C PHE A 91 11.76 -6.55 -4.99
N GLU A 92 12.71 -7.47 -5.06
CA GLU A 92 12.91 -8.37 -6.20
C GLU A 92 12.01 -9.61 -6.11
N GLU A 93 11.51 -9.91 -4.92
CA GLU A 93 10.63 -11.06 -4.69
C GLU A 93 9.28 -10.87 -5.42
N GLU A 94 8.95 -11.83 -6.27
CA GLU A 94 7.64 -11.92 -6.92
C GLU A 94 6.66 -12.62 -5.99
N VAL A 95 5.55 -11.96 -5.67
CA VAL A 95 4.49 -12.55 -4.84
C VAL A 95 3.52 -13.32 -5.73
N PRO A 96 3.31 -14.63 -5.50
CA PRO A 96 2.36 -15.41 -6.28
C PRO A 96 0.93 -14.85 -6.20
N VAL A 97 0.26 -14.77 -7.34
CA VAL A 97 -1.17 -14.43 -7.41
C VAL A 97 -1.98 -15.74 -7.41
N VAL A 98 -2.31 -16.22 -6.22
CA VAL A 98 -3.10 -17.44 -6.01
C VAL A 98 -4.50 -17.28 -6.61
N ALA A 99 -4.94 -18.20 -7.46
CA ALA A 99 -6.27 -18.12 -8.09
C ALA A 99 -7.40 -18.14 -7.05
N GLY A 100 -8.48 -17.40 -7.32
CA GLY A 100 -9.67 -17.34 -6.46
C GLY A 100 -9.53 -16.48 -5.19
N TRP A 101 -8.38 -15.82 -5.00
CA TRP A 101 -8.16 -14.96 -3.82
C TRP A 101 -9.18 -13.81 -3.70
N ASP A 102 -9.69 -13.34 -4.84
CA ASP A 102 -10.66 -12.25 -4.97
C ASP A 102 -12.11 -12.74 -5.08
N GLU A 103 -12.38 -14.03 -4.84
CA GLU A 103 -13.74 -14.53 -4.58
C GLU A 103 -14.28 -14.02 -3.22
N ARG A 104 -13.40 -13.49 -2.36
CA ARG A 104 -13.77 -12.76 -1.15
C ARG A 104 -14.19 -11.35 -1.51
N ALA A 105 -15.12 -10.78 -0.73
CA ALA A 105 -15.51 -9.38 -0.85
C ALA A 105 -14.27 -8.47 -0.86
N CYS A 106 -14.11 -7.67 -1.92
CA CYS A 106 -12.99 -6.77 -2.09
C CYS A 106 -13.45 -5.32 -2.18
N GLY A 107 -12.67 -4.42 -1.59
CA GLY A 107 -12.91 -2.98 -1.64
C GLY A 107 -11.61 -2.19 -1.70
N TYR A 108 -11.70 -0.97 -2.19
CA TYR A 108 -10.56 -0.06 -2.34
C TYR A 108 -10.87 1.30 -1.74
N LEU A 109 -10.00 1.81 -0.89
CA LEU A 109 -10.03 3.16 -0.37
C LEU A 109 -8.83 3.92 -0.93
N TRP A 110 -9.07 4.91 -1.77
CA TRP A 110 -8.06 5.66 -2.52
C TRP A 110 -7.77 7.02 -1.88
N PHE A 111 -6.49 7.43 -1.84
CA PHE A 111 -6.08 8.76 -1.39
C PHE A 111 -5.30 9.55 -2.43
N SER A 112 -4.25 8.93 -2.98
CA SER A 112 -3.16 9.65 -3.65
C SER A 112 -3.14 9.43 -5.14
N GLN A 113 -2.72 10.44 -5.90
CA GLN A 113 -2.63 10.37 -7.36
C GLN A 113 -1.83 9.16 -7.86
N ALA A 114 -0.79 8.74 -7.12
CA ALA A 114 0.05 7.60 -7.48
C ALA A 114 -0.72 6.27 -7.56
N TYR A 115 -1.88 6.17 -6.91
CA TYR A 115 -2.72 4.98 -6.86
C TYR A 115 -4.05 5.13 -7.60
N GLU A 116 -4.25 6.22 -8.35
CA GLU A 116 -5.49 6.46 -9.11
C GLU A 116 -5.79 5.32 -10.09
N ASP A 117 -4.79 4.85 -10.84
CA ASP A 117 -4.97 3.74 -11.79
C ASP A 117 -5.39 2.43 -11.10
N ARG A 118 -4.97 2.24 -9.83
CA ARG A 118 -5.32 1.08 -9.02
C ARG A 118 -6.74 1.17 -8.48
N ALA A 119 -7.17 2.36 -8.07
CA ALA A 119 -8.56 2.62 -7.75
C ALA A 119 -9.47 2.37 -8.97
N ARG A 120 -9.10 2.88 -10.15
CA ARG A 120 -9.83 2.64 -11.41
C ARG A 120 -9.86 1.17 -11.80
N GLU A 121 -8.79 0.41 -11.53
CA GLU A 121 -8.77 -1.04 -11.73
C GLU A 121 -9.72 -1.76 -10.77
N ALA A 122 -9.77 -1.37 -9.49
CA ALA A 122 -10.73 -1.91 -8.54
C ALA A 122 -12.18 -1.64 -8.98
N GLU A 123 -12.48 -0.44 -9.49
CA GLU A 123 -13.79 -0.12 -10.07
C GLU A 123 -14.11 -1.03 -11.28
N ARG A 124 -13.15 -1.26 -12.19
CA ARG A 124 -13.34 -2.16 -13.34
C ARG A 124 -13.63 -3.60 -12.93
N ARG A 125 -13.11 -4.04 -11.78
CA ARG A 125 -13.40 -5.35 -11.17
C ARG A 125 -14.76 -5.39 -10.46
N GLY A 126 -15.48 -4.28 -10.41
CA GLY A 126 -16.76 -4.16 -9.72
C GLY A 126 -16.64 -4.08 -8.20
N TRP A 127 -15.45 -3.75 -7.67
CA TRP A 127 -15.25 -3.62 -6.23
C TRP A 127 -15.82 -2.30 -5.71
N ALA A 128 -16.18 -2.27 -4.43
CA ALA A 128 -16.56 -1.03 -3.77
C ALA A 128 -15.35 -0.10 -3.67
N VAL A 129 -15.45 1.12 -4.21
CA VAL A 129 -14.37 2.12 -4.17
C VAL A 129 -14.81 3.38 -3.43
N GLY A 130 -14.01 3.79 -2.46
CA GLY A 130 -14.12 5.07 -1.77
C GLY A 130 -12.90 5.95 -2.03
N HIS A 131 -13.07 7.26 -1.92
CA HIS A 131 -11.99 8.24 -2.11
C HIS A 131 -11.96 9.24 -0.95
N ILE A 132 -10.76 9.54 -0.44
CA ILE A 132 -10.50 10.63 0.49
C ILE A 132 -9.39 11.49 -0.11
N ALA A 133 -9.66 12.76 -0.35
CA ALA A 133 -8.62 13.66 -0.86
C ALA A 133 -7.46 13.75 0.15
N GLY A 134 -6.27 13.28 -0.24
CA GLY A 134 -5.13 13.22 0.66
C GLY A 134 -3.84 12.72 0.00
N GLY A 135 -2.82 12.55 0.83
CA GLY A 135 -1.54 11.97 0.43
C GLY A 135 -1.45 10.47 0.71
N HIS A 136 -0.36 9.84 0.28
CA HIS A 136 -0.16 8.39 0.48
C HIS A 136 -0.17 7.95 1.95
N LEU A 137 0.14 8.86 2.89
CA LEU A 137 0.12 8.61 4.33
C LEU A 137 -1.10 9.23 5.04
N HIS A 138 -2.21 9.41 4.33
CA HIS A 138 -3.37 10.09 4.91
C HIS A 138 -3.92 9.39 6.17
N GLN A 139 -3.65 8.09 6.36
CA GLN A 139 -3.97 7.37 7.60
C GLN A 139 -3.26 7.90 8.85
N VAL A 140 -2.10 8.55 8.68
CA VAL A 140 -1.38 9.20 9.79
C VAL A 140 -1.86 10.65 9.97
N VAL A 141 -2.28 11.30 8.87
CA VAL A 141 -2.74 12.69 8.87
C VAL A 141 -4.16 12.82 9.45
N ASP A 142 -5.10 12.01 9.00
CA ASP A 142 -6.47 11.93 9.53
C ASP A 142 -6.90 10.45 9.72
N PRO A 143 -6.44 9.80 10.79
CA PRO A 143 -6.80 8.41 11.08
C PRO A 143 -8.32 8.22 11.24
N GLY A 144 -9.03 9.26 11.70
CA GLY A 144 -10.47 9.21 11.90
C GLY A 144 -11.24 9.13 10.57
N ALA A 145 -10.88 9.97 9.60
CA ALA A 145 -11.46 9.93 8.26
C ALA A 145 -11.15 8.60 7.56
N VAL A 146 -9.91 8.13 7.63
CA VAL A 146 -9.52 6.85 7.03
C VAL A 146 -10.27 5.67 7.65
N ALA A 147 -10.39 5.62 8.98
CA ALA A 147 -11.15 4.56 9.66
C ALA A 147 -12.63 4.53 9.20
N ARG A 148 -13.28 5.69 9.10
CA ARG A 148 -14.65 5.78 8.57
C ARG A 148 -14.74 5.34 7.11
N GLY A 149 -13.77 5.71 6.28
CA GLY A 149 -13.69 5.30 4.88
C GLY A 149 -13.55 3.78 4.72
N ILE A 150 -12.70 3.15 5.54
CA ILE A 150 -12.53 1.68 5.54
C ILE A 150 -13.84 1.00 5.91
N VAL A 151 -14.53 1.46 6.95
CA VAL A 151 -15.83 0.90 7.35
C VAL A 151 -16.85 1.03 6.21
N ALA A 152 -16.96 2.21 5.60
CA ALA A 152 -17.90 2.44 4.51
C ALA A 152 -17.64 1.53 3.30
N VAL A 153 -16.37 1.40 2.88
CA VAL A 153 -15.97 0.51 1.79
C VAL A 153 -16.24 -0.95 2.14
N THR A 154 -15.94 -1.36 3.37
CA THR A 154 -16.19 -2.74 3.84
C THR A 154 -17.69 -3.09 3.81
N SER A 155 -18.53 -2.19 4.29
CA SER A 155 -19.99 -2.37 4.27
C SER A 155 -20.55 -2.47 2.85
N ALA A 156 -19.99 -1.69 1.91
CA ALA A 156 -20.41 -1.74 0.51
C ALA A 156 -19.89 -2.99 -0.23
N ALA A 157 -18.73 -3.52 0.15
CA ALA A 157 -18.15 -4.73 -0.47
C ALA A 157 -18.81 -6.03 -0.02
N GLY A 158 -19.36 -6.08 1.19
CA GLY A 158 -20.04 -7.26 1.75
C GLY A 158 -21.55 -7.30 1.56
N GLY A 159 -22.13 -6.30 0.88
CA GLY A 159 -23.56 -6.18 0.60
C GLY A 159 -24.01 -6.82 -0.70
#